data_AF-A0A0G1X157-F1
#
_entry.id   AF-A0A0G1X157-F1
#
_cell.length_a   1.000
_cell.length_b   1.000
_cell.length_c   1.000
_cell.angle_alpha   90.00
_cell.angle_beta   90.00
_cell.angle_gamma   90.00
#
_symmetry.space_group_name_H-M   'P 1'
#
loop_
_entity.id
_entity.type
_entity.pdbx_description
1 polymer ?
#
loop_
_entity_poly.entity_id
_entity_poly.type
_entity_poly.pdbx_seq_one_letter_code
_entity_poly.pdbx_strand_id
1 'polypeptide(L)'
;MNIPRGALVLEVGSGNNPNPRSDILVDRYPFHNGQRAGGFRIVVDRPLIAADGYSLPFKDKAFDYVICSHTLEHMEDPKKFVKEIMRVAKAGYIEVPSDVSERIFGWDFHLWYCRLVGKTLVLCKKKEGERLGGFFHRLIADTIWFRRFFEEHEGKFYIKYEWKQNIALRMDTKEPLKADIDALDHAAWQVLKQAKPNPLPDAVFYLAWMKRRIVRKAIKMARIFLWDTQRILLKEKIIERMMGLVVCPICTSDKLVRSGDTISCKKCDTGFPVVGA
;
A
#
# COMPACT_ATOMS: atom_id res chain seq x y z
N MET A 1 5.73 -5.95 10.95
CA MET A 1 5.58 -4.52 11.26
C MET A 1 5.68 -4.36 12.77
N ASN A 2 6.59 -3.53 13.24
CA ASN A 2 6.83 -3.26 14.65
C ASN A 2 6.21 -1.89 15.01
N ILE A 3 4.88 -1.84 15.02
CA ILE A 3 4.14 -0.60 15.24
C ILE A 3 3.97 -0.37 16.75
N PRO A 4 4.42 0.77 17.31
CA PRO A 4 4.26 1.04 18.73
C PRO A 4 2.80 1.05 19.17
N ARG A 5 2.55 0.64 20.42
CA ARG A 5 1.22 0.76 21.03
C ARG A 5 0.85 2.24 21.12
N GLY A 6 -0.36 2.59 20.68
CA GLY A 6 -0.84 3.97 20.69
C GLY A 6 -0.29 4.87 19.59
N ALA A 7 0.61 4.38 18.73
CA ALA A 7 1.10 5.14 17.59
C ALA A 7 -0.04 5.55 16.65
N LEU A 8 -0.01 6.80 16.17
CA LEU A 8 -0.90 7.25 15.11
C LEU A 8 -0.36 6.80 13.74
N VAL A 9 -1.16 6.01 13.02
CA VAL A 9 -0.74 5.32 11.78
C VAL A 9 -1.46 5.85 10.55
N LEU A 10 -0.70 6.32 9.59
CA LEU A 10 -1.16 6.62 8.23
C LEU A 10 -1.04 5.38 7.34
N GLU A 11 -2.01 5.15 6.46
CA GLU A 11 -1.86 4.22 5.34
C GLU A 11 -1.99 4.97 4.02
N VAL A 12 -0.95 4.88 3.19
CA VAL A 12 -0.91 5.49 1.86
C VAL A 12 -1.18 4.41 0.82
N GLY A 13 -2.17 4.64 -0.03
CA GLY A 13 -2.62 3.66 -1.03
C GLY A 13 -3.54 2.59 -0.43
N SER A 14 -4.43 2.96 0.49
CA SER A 14 -5.22 1.99 1.29
C SER A 14 -6.14 1.07 0.47
N GLY A 15 -6.60 1.53 -0.70
CA GLY A 15 -7.41 0.73 -1.61
C GLY A 15 -8.64 0.07 -0.97
N ASN A 16 -8.93 -1.17 -1.38
CA ASN A 16 -10.13 -1.92 -1.00
C ASN A 16 -9.92 -2.84 0.23
N ASN A 17 -8.73 -2.84 0.82
CA ASN A 17 -8.38 -3.69 1.95
C ASN A 17 -7.39 -2.98 2.89
N PRO A 18 -7.81 -1.86 3.49
CA PRO A 18 -6.96 -1.10 4.40
C PRO A 18 -6.46 -1.99 5.53
N ASN A 19 -5.19 -1.84 5.88
CA ASN A 19 -4.59 -2.55 6.99
C ASN A 19 -5.37 -2.25 8.28
N PRO A 20 -5.80 -3.26 9.06
CA PRO A 20 -6.56 -3.03 10.29
C PRO A 20 -5.85 -2.15 11.32
N ARG A 21 -4.51 -2.05 11.25
CA ARG A 21 -3.72 -1.23 12.15
C ARG A 21 -3.72 0.26 11.81
N SER A 22 -4.15 0.67 10.62
CA SER A 22 -4.13 2.09 10.21
C SER A 22 -5.20 2.89 10.93
N ASP A 23 -4.90 4.13 11.28
CA ASP A 23 -5.84 5.05 11.92
C ASP A 23 -6.46 6.00 10.88
N ILE A 24 -5.67 6.42 9.90
CA ILE A 24 -6.06 7.35 8.82
C ILE A 24 -5.63 6.76 7.48
N LEU A 25 -6.50 6.88 6.48
CA LEU A 25 -6.29 6.39 5.13
C LEU A 25 -6.01 7.55 4.17
N VAL A 26 -5.16 7.31 3.17
CA VAL A 26 -4.99 8.18 2.00
C VAL A 26 -5.02 7.35 0.73
N ASP A 27 -5.73 7.87 -0.26
CA ASP A 27 -5.77 7.32 -1.61
C ASP A 27 -5.99 8.45 -2.62
N ARG A 28 -5.34 8.39 -3.78
CA ARG A 28 -5.47 9.43 -4.81
C ARG A 28 -6.83 9.41 -5.49
N TYR A 29 -7.43 8.23 -5.62
CA TYR A 29 -8.61 7.99 -6.44
C TYR A 29 -9.73 7.34 -5.63
N PRO A 30 -10.46 8.10 -4.80
CA PRO A 30 -11.59 7.54 -4.04
C PRO A 30 -12.67 6.90 -4.94
N PHE A 31 -12.77 7.31 -6.20
CA PHE A 31 -13.83 6.89 -7.13
C PHE A 31 -13.37 6.07 -8.36
N HIS A 32 -12.05 5.94 -8.62
CA HIS A 32 -11.54 5.11 -9.73
C HIS A 32 -10.90 3.81 -9.23
N ASN A 33 -11.13 2.70 -9.94
CA ASN A 33 -10.71 1.34 -9.52
C ASN A 33 -9.71 0.66 -10.46
N GLY A 34 -9.28 1.31 -11.56
CA GLY A 34 -8.50 0.67 -12.63
C GLY A 34 -7.15 0.10 -12.19
N GLN A 35 -6.56 0.66 -11.14
CA GLN A 35 -5.27 0.24 -10.58
C GLN A 35 -5.43 -0.66 -9.32
N ARG A 36 -6.66 -1.09 -9.00
CA ARG A 36 -6.94 -1.91 -7.82
C ARG A 36 -7.10 -3.38 -8.20
N ALA A 37 -6.46 -4.27 -7.46
CA ALA A 37 -6.64 -5.71 -7.62
C ALA A 37 -8.14 -6.08 -7.55
N GLY A 38 -8.69 -6.56 -8.67
CA GLY A 38 -10.09 -7.01 -8.79
C GLY A 38 -11.13 -5.90 -9.00
N GLY A 39 -10.74 -4.64 -9.28
CA GLY A 39 -11.67 -3.57 -9.65
C GLY A 39 -12.62 -3.11 -8.52
N PHE A 40 -12.32 -3.47 -7.27
CA PHE A 40 -13.15 -3.17 -6.11
C PHE A 40 -13.06 -1.69 -5.69
N ARG A 41 -14.17 -1.19 -5.13
CA ARG A 41 -14.26 0.14 -4.53
C ARG A 41 -13.36 0.27 -3.30
N ILE A 42 -12.92 1.49 -3.02
CA ILE A 42 -12.21 1.84 -1.79
C ILE A 42 -13.09 1.51 -0.57
N VAL A 43 -12.45 1.10 0.53
CA VAL A 43 -13.14 0.89 1.80
C VAL A 43 -12.88 2.09 2.68
N VAL A 44 -13.97 2.73 3.12
CA VAL A 44 -13.91 3.85 4.07
C VAL A 44 -14.58 3.39 5.36
N ASP A 45 -13.75 2.91 6.29
CA ASP A 45 -14.17 2.45 7.63
C ASP A 45 -13.47 3.24 8.76
N ARG A 46 -12.83 4.36 8.39
CA ARG A 46 -12.12 5.34 9.23
C ARG A 46 -11.84 6.59 8.37
N PRO A 47 -11.28 7.68 8.93
CA PRO A 47 -11.01 8.89 8.15
C PRO A 47 -10.15 8.61 6.91
N LEU A 48 -10.59 9.12 5.75
CA LEU A 48 -9.90 9.02 4.46
C LEU A 48 -9.65 10.44 3.92
N ILE A 49 -8.44 10.69 3.44
CA ILE A 49 -8.11 11.89 2.68
C ILE A 49 -7.78 11.52 1.23
N ALA A 50 -8.42 12.21 0.30
CA ALA A 50 -8.06 12.13 -1.11
C ALA A 50 -6.85 13.03 -1.39
N ALA A 51 -5.70 12.45 -1.71
CA ALA A 51 -4.47 13.20 -1.96
C ALA A 51 -3.49 12.46 -2.88
N ASP A 52 -2.61 13.23 -3.52
CA ASP A 52 -1.48 12.69 -4.26
C ASP A 52 -0.38 12.25 -3.28
N GLY A 53 0.14 11.04 -3.45
CA GLY A 53 1.23 10.50 -2.64
C GLY A 53 2.54 11.29 -2.76
N TYR A 54 2.71 12.10 -3.81
CA TYR A 54 3.86 13.00 -3.96
C TYR A 54 3.76 14.29 -3.14
N SER A 55 2.58 14.61 -2.59
CA SER A 55 2.32 15.84 -1.84
C SER A 55 1.14 15.64 -0.89
N LEU A 56 1.40 14.94 0.21
CA LEU A 56 0.41 14.61 1.22
C LEU A 56 0.08 15.85 2.06
N PRO A 57 -1.21 16.15 2.31
CA PRO A 57 -1.64 17.36 3.01
C PRO A 57 -1.49 17.24 4.53
N PHE A 58 -0.36 16.76 5.04
CA PHE A 58 -0.08 16.63 6.46
C PHE A 58 1.12 17.44 6.90
N LYS A 59 1.12 17.84 8.17
CA LYS A 59 2.28 18.44 8.84
C LYS A 59 3.46 17.46 8.85
N ASP A 60 4.65 18.02 8.93
CA ASP A 60 5.88 17.24 9.10
C ASP A 60 5.77 16.38 10.37
N LYS A 61 6.12 15.10 10.23
CA LYS A 61 6.12 14.11 11.33
C LYS A 61 4.80 14.02 12.10
N ALA A 62 3.68 14.34 11.45
CA ALA A 62 2.33 14.21 12.01
C ALA A 62 2.01 12.78 12.46
N PHE A 63 2.65 11.77 11.83
CA PHE A 63 2.43 10.36 12.11
C PHE A 63 3.64 9.71 12.78
N ASP A 64 3.35 8.81 13.71
CA ASP A 64 4.36 7.97 14.32
C ASP A 64 4.80 6.84 13.38
N TYR A 65 3.87 6.37 12.54
CA TYR A 65 4.12 5.28 11.60
C TYR A 65 3.33 5.47 10.31
N VAL A 66 3.89 5.00 9.19
CA VAL A 66 3.18 4.91 7.91
C VAL A 66 3.25 3.49 7.33
N ILE A 67 2.13 3.02 6.79
CA ILE A 67 2.02 1.77 6.03
C ILE A 67 1.85 2.14 4.56
N CYS A 68 2.68 1.56 3.71
CA CYS A 68 2.63 1.72 2.25
C CYS A 68 2.79 0.35 1.60
N SER A 69 1.68 -0.33 1.36
CA SER A 69 1.66 -1.65 0.70
C SER A 69 1.19 -1.49 -0.74
N HIS A 70 1.92 -2.08 -1.68
CA HIS A 70 1.54 -2.14 -3.08
C HIS A 70 1.22 -0.78 -3.72
N THR A 71 2.10 0.18 -3.55
CA THR A 71 1.93 1.56 -4.02
C THR A 71 3.21 2.09 -4.64
N LEU A 72 4.36 1.88 -4.01
CA LEU A 72 5.65 2.40 -4.45
C LEU A 72 6.01 1.95 -5.88
N GLU A 73 5.69 0.71 -6.24
CA GLU A 73 5.97 0.11 -7.56
C GLU A 73 5.17 0.75 -8.71
N HIS A 74 4.15 1.55 -8.39
CA HIS A 74 3.36 2.32 -9.35
C HIS A 74 3.86 3.77 -9.50
N MET A 75 4.74 4.25 -8.61
CA MET A 75 5.13 5.66 -8.57
C MET A 75 6.12 5.98 -9.68
N GLU A 76 5.78 6.88 -10.60
CA GLU A 76 6.68 7.44 -11.61
C GLU A 76 7.97 8.05 -11.04
N ASP A 77 7.91 8.71 -9.87
CA ASP A 77 9.07 9.25 -9.15
C ASP A 77 9.17 8.68 -7.72
N PRO A 78 9.72 7.46 -7.56
CA PRO A 78 9.87 6.82 -6.25
C PRO A 78 10.68 7.67 -5.27
N LYS A 79 11.65 8.46 -5.74
CA LYS A 79 12.46 9.33 -4.87
C LYS A 79 11.59 10.41 -4.23
N LYS A 80 10.77 11.10 -5.03
CA LYS A 80 9.86 12.13 -4.53
C LYS A 80 8.83 11.54 -3.57
N PHE A 81 8.23 10.41 -3.95
CA PHE A 81 7.25 9.73 -3.09
C PHE A 81 7.86 9.31 -1.74
N VAL A 82 9.02 8.65 -1.75
CA VAL A 82 9.72 8.23 -0.53
C VAL A 82 10.11 9.41 0.35
N LYS A 83 10.55 10.54 -0.24
CA LYS A 83 10.80 11.78 0.51
C LYS A 83 9.54 12.28 1.21
N GLU A 84 8.41 12.24 0.53
CA GLU A 84 7.14 12.69 1.10
C GLU A 84 6.65 11.79 2.22
N ILE A 85 6.77 10.47 2.06
CA ILE A 85 6.50 9.48 3.11
C ILE A 85 7.38 9.72 4.34
N MET A 86 8.68 9.99 4.13
CA MET A 86 9.58 10.36 5.23
C MET A 86 9.21 11.71 5.85
N ARG A 87 8.70 12.68 5.09
CA ARG A 87 8.34 13.99 5.63
C ARG A 87 7.22 13.88 6.66
N VAL A 88 6.16 13.14 6.34
CA VAL A 88 4.95 13.07 7.18
C VAL A 88 5.07 12.09 8.36
N ALA A 89 6.00 11.14 8.33
CA ALA A 89 6.10 10.07 9.34
C ALA A 89 7.50 9.91 9.97
N LYS A 90 7.54 9.43 11.21
CA LYS A 90 8.78 9.15 11.96
C LYS A 90 9.41 7.79 11.60
N ALA A 91 8.57 6.82 11.28
CA ALA A 91 8.94 5.45 10.91
C ALA A 91 7.89 4.89 9.96
N GLY A 92 8.14 3.71 9.38
CA GLY A 92 7.12 3.10 8.54
C GLY A 92 7.49 1.75 7.95
N TYR A 93 6.55 1.24 7.16
CA TYR A 93 6.60 -0.02 6.44
C TYR A 93 6.29 0.20 4.97
N ILE A 94 7.11 -0.35 4.10
CA ILE A 94 6.88 -0.43 2.66
C ILE A 94 6.84 -1.90 2.27
N GLU A 95 5.80 -2.29 1.54
CA GLU A 95 5.68 -3.62 0.93
C GLU A 95 5.48 -3.49 -0.57
N VAL A 96 6.34 -4.18 -1.32
CA VAL A 96 6.33 -4.22 -2.78
C VAL A 96 6.62 -5.64 -3.26
N PRO A 97 6.18 -6.03 -4.46
CA PRO A 97 6.65 -7.25 -5.10
C PRO A 97 8.18 -7.25 -5.20
N SER A 98 8.80 -8.38 -4.94
CA SER A 98 10.20 -8.59 -5.34
C SER A 98 10.31 -8.60 -6.85
N ASP A 99 11.50 -8.35 -7.36
CA ASP A 99 11.87 -8.56 -8.77
C ASP A 99 11.51 -9.97 -9.28
N VAL A 100 11.66 -11.00 -8.44
CA VAL A 100 11.23 -12.37 -8.74
C VAL A 100 9.71 -12.44 -8.91
N SER A 101 8.95 -11.85 -8.00
CA SER A 101 7.49 -11.81 -8.11
C SER A 101 7.06 -11.02 -9.34
N GLU A 102 7.66 -9.86 -9.56
CA GLU A 102 7.39 -9.00 -10.71
C GLU A 102 7.64 -9.75 -12.03
N ARG A 103 8.71 -10.55 -12.10
CA ARG A 103 9.02 -11.37 -13.27
C ARG A 103 8.03 -12.51 -13.47
N ILE A 104 7.57 -13.15 -12.39
CA ILE A 104 6.60 -14.26 -12.45
C ILE A 104 5.21 -13.75 -12.85
N PHE A 105 4.75 -12.66 -12.24
CA PHE A 105 3.39 -12.15 -12.41
C PHE A 105 3.26 -11.08 -13.49
N GLY A 106 4.35 -10.45 -13.93
CA GLY A 106 4.38 -9.57 -15.09
C GLY A 106 3.27 -8.51 -15.12
N TRP A 107 3.03 -7.82 -14.00
CA TRP A 107 1.98 -6.79 -13.92
C TRP A 107 2.29 -5.65 -14.88
N ASP A 108 1.40 -5.36 -15.82
CA ASP A 108 1.58 -4.31 -16.83
C ASP A 108 1.61 -2.89 -16.23
N PHE A 109 0.91 -2.68 -15.12
CA PHE A 109 0.79 -1.39 -14.44
C PHE A 109 1.90 -1.11 -13.40
N HIS A 110 2.81 -2.05 -13.14
CA HIS A 110 4.00 -1.81 -12.31
C HIS A 110 5.15 -1.28 -13.16
N LEU A 111 5.80 -0.22 -12.69
CA LEU A 111 6.89 0.45 -13.41
C LEU A 111 8.27 -0.09 -13.03
N TRP A 112 8.40 -0.75 -11.87
CA TRP A 112 9.68 -1.04 -11.23
C TRP A 112 9.85 -2.51 -10.84
N TYR A 113 11.03 -3.06 -11.11
CA TYR A 113 11.57 -4.17 -10.33
C TYR A 113 12.12 -3.63 -9.01
N CYS A 114 11.71 -4.26 -7.91
CA CYS A 114 12.19 -3.90 -6.57
C CYS A 114 13.09 -5.02 -6.01
N ARG A 115 14.24 -4.62 -5.44
CA ARG A 115 15.18 -5.52 -4.75
C ARG A 115 15.57 -4.94 -3.40
N LEU A 116 15.82 -5.79 -2.42
CA LEU A 116 16.42 -5.37 -1.16
C LEU A 116 17.87 -5.87 -1.11
N VAL A 117 18.84 -4.94 -1.18
CA VAL A 117 20.27 -5.25 -1.08
C VAL A 117 20.78 -4.72 0.26
N GLY A 118 21.01 -5.63 1.20
CA GLY A 118 21.27 -5.27 2.59
C GLY A 118 20.07 -4.52 3.18
N LYS A 119 20.25 -3.23 3.49
CA LYS A 119 19.18 -2.33 3.98
C LYS A 119 18.71 -1.31 2.94
N THR A 120 19.17 -1.44 1.70
CA THR A 120 18.87 -0.49 0.62
C THR A 120 17.83 -1.07 -0.30
N LEU A 121 16.70 -0.37 -0.43
CA LEU A 121 15.68 -0.66 -1.42
C LEU A 121 16.17 -0.15 -2.78
N VAL A 122 16.32 -1.05 -3.74
CA VAL A 122 16.84 -0.78 -5.08
C VAL A 122 15.70 -0.93 -6.08
N LEU A 123 15.43 0.12 -6.85
CA LEU A 123 14.40 0.11 -7.90
C LEU A 123 15.04 0.22 -9.27
N CYS A 124 14.66 -0.67 -10.18
CA CYS A 124 15.09 -0.68 -11.58
C CYS A 124 13.85 -0.59 -12.48
N LYS A 125 13.86 0.29 -13.47
CA LYS A 125 12.70 0.51 -14.34
C LYS A 125 12.51 -0.69 -15.28
N LYS A 126 11.28 -1.16 -15.42
CA LYS A 126 10.92 -2.24 -16.35
C LYS A 126 10.97 -1.77 -17.80
N LYS A 127 11.28 -2.70 -18.71
CA LYS A 127 11.02 -2.55 -20.14
C LYS A 127 9.60 -3.02 -20.46
N GLU A 128 8.98 -2.41 -21.47
CA GLU A 128 7.68 -2.88 -21.98
C GLU A 128 7.81 -4.30 -22.56
N GLY A 129 6.80 -5.16 -22.32
CA GLY A 129 6.65 -6.42 -23.06
C GLY A 129 6.73 -7.75 -22.29
N GLU A 130 6.49 -7.80 -20.98
CA GLU A 130 6.50 -9.07 -20.22
C GLU A 130 5.11 -9.74 -20.17
N ARG A 131 5.02 -11.03 -20.51
CA ARG A 131 3.73 -11.66 -20.89
C ARG A 131 3.32 -12.92 -20.11
N LEU A 132 4.07 -13.37 -19.11
CA LEU A 132 3.78 -14.63 -18.39
C LEU A 132 2.73 -14.49 -17.28
N GLY A 133 2.30 -13.27 -16.95
CA GLY A 133 1.48 -12.98 -15.78
C GLY A 133 0.15 -13.71 -15.67
N GLY A 134 -0.60 -13.79 -16.78
CA GLY A 134 -1.95 -14.37 -16.78
C GLY A 134 -2.00 -15.83 -16.31
N PHE A 135 -0.96 -16.63 -16.58
CA PHE A 135 -0.88 -18.01 -16.13
C PHE A 135 -0.76 -18.12 -14.61
N PHE A 136 0.21 -17.40 -14.02
CA PHE A 136 0.46 -17.47 -12.58
C PHE A 136 -0.66 -16.81 -11.76
N HIS A 137 -1.31 -15.78 -12.29
CA HIS A 137 -2.51 -15.21 -11.67
C HIS A 137 -3.63 -16.24 -11.52
N ARG A 138 -3.91 -17.02 -12.57
CA ARG A 138 -4.88 -18.12 -12.52
C ARG A 138 -4.43 -19.21 -11.55
N LEU A 139 -3.14 -19.56 -11.57
CA LEU A 139 -2.62 -20.60 -10.68
C LEU A 139 -2.81 -20.26 -9.19
N ILE A 140 -2.54 -19.01 -8.77
CA ILE A 140 -2.81 -18.55 -7.39
C ILE A 140 -4.31 -18.47 -7.08
N ALA A 141 -5.12 -18.05 -8.05
CA ALA A 141 -6.55 -17.89 -7.87
C ALA A 141 -7.26 -19.24 -7.71
N ASP A 142 -6.89 -20.20 -8.56
CA ASP A 142 -7.68 -21.41 -8.83
C ASP A 142 -7.11 -22.66 -8.13
N THR A 143 -5.86 -22.62 -7.65
CA THR A 143 -5.24 -23.78 -7.01
C THR A 143 -4.76 -23.50 -5.60
N ILE A 144 -5.23 -24.32 -4.65
CA ILE A 144 -4.92 -24.14 -3.23
C ILE A 144 -3.46 -24.46 -2.91
N TRP A 145 -2.88 -25.44 -3.59
CA TRP A 145 -1.50 -25.86 -3.37
C TRP A 145 -0.51 -24.78 -3.78
N PHE A 146 -0.76 -24.08 -4.90
CA PHE A 146 0.10 -23.00 -5.36
C PHE A 146 -0.07 -21.76 -4.49
N ARG A 147 -1.31 -21.47 -4.05
CA ARG A 147 -1.56 -20.43 -3.03
C ARG A 147 -0.82 -20.71 -1.72
N ARG A 148 -0.87 -21.95 -1.24
CA ARG A 148 -0.12 -22.38 -0.04
C ARG A 148 1.38 -22.15 -0.25
N PHE A 149 1.92 -22.66 -1.35
CA PHE A 149 3.33 -22.47 -1.72
C PHE A 149 3.71 -20.98 -1.73
N PHE A 150 2.89 -20.14 -2.34
CA PHE A 150 3.11 -18.71 -2.42
C PHE A 150 3.10 -18.01 -1.05
N GLU A 151 2.11 -18.31 -0.19
CA GLU A 151 2.02 -17.74 1.17
C GLU A 151 3.16 -18.23 2.08
N GLU A 152 3.57 -19.50 2.00
CA GLU A 152 4.69 -20.05 2.78
C GLU A 152 6.04 -19.43 2.38
N HIS A 153 6.15 -18.97 1.14
CA HIS A 153 7.37 -18.37 0.59
C HIS A 153 7.23 -16.86 0.39
N GLU A 154 6.31 -16.21 1.11
CA GLU A 154 6.01 -14.78 0.93
C GLU A 154 7.25 -13.89 0.94
N GLY A 155 8.28 -14.21 1.73
CA GLY A 155 9.53 -13.44 1.79
C GLY A 155 10.40 -13.52 0.53
N LYS A 156 10.12 -14.46 -0.38
CA LYS A 156 10.73 -14.51 -1.72
C LYS A 156 9.94 -13.67 -2.74
N PHE A 157 8.64 -13.49 -2.51
CA PHE A 157 7.73 -12.80 -3.43
C PHE A 157 7.50 -11.33 -3.07
N TYR A 158 7.64 -10.97 -1.80
CA TYR A 158 7.41 -9.62 -1.33
C TYR A 158 8.60 -9.13 -0.53
N ILE A 159 8.99 -7.89 -0.82
CA ILE A 159 9.93 -7.15 0.00
C ILE A 159 9.13 -6.49 1.12
N LYS A 160 9.49 -6.81 2.36
CA LYS A 160 8.93 -6.23 3.58
C LYS A 160 9.95 -5.29 4.19
N TYR A 161 9.86 -4.00 3.87
CA TYR A 161 10.86 -2.99 4.22
C TYR A 161 10.39 -2.10 5.37
N GLU A 162 10.97 -2.28 6.55
CA GLU A 162 10.70 -1.44 7.72
C GLU A 162 11.82 -0.42 7.92
N TRP A 163 11.44 0.83 8.20
CA TRP A 163 12.37 1.94 8.30
C TRP A 163 12.07 2.85 9.50
N LYS A 164 13.10 3.54 9.97
CA LYS A 164 13.03 4.54 11.04
C LYS A 164 13.86 5.74 10.65
N GLN A 165 13.29 6.94 10.74
CA GLN A 165 13.86 8.23 10.31
C GLN A 165 14.13 8.35 8.81
N ASN A 166 14.87 7.41 8.22
CA ASN A 166 15.31 7.45 6.83
C ASN A 166 15.01 6.15 6.09
N ILE A 167 14.72 6.29 4.80
CA ILE A 167 14.60 5.20 3.84
C ILE A 167 15.85 5.23 2.96
N ALA A 168 16.59 4.12 2.94
CA ALA A 168 17.72 3.95 2.03
C ALA A 168 17.19 3.48 0.67
N LEU A 169 17.00 4.43 -0.25
CA LEU A 169 16.53 4.18 -1.62
C LEU A 169 17.65 4.42 -2.63
N ARG A 170 17.86 3.45 -3.52
CA ARG A 170 18.74 3.57 -4.68
C ARG A 170 17.94 3.33 -5.96
N MET A 171 18.07 4.23 -6.92
CA MET A 171 17.54 4.00 -8.27
C MET A 171 18.65 3.42 -9.13
N ASP A 172 18.38 2.30 -9.77
CA ASP A 172 19.23 1.79 -10.84
C ASP A 172 18.81 2.47 -12.14
N THR A 173 19.66 3.37 -12.62
CA THR A 173 19.38 4.18 -13.81
C THR A 173 19.65 3.42 -15.11
N LYS A 174 20.30 2.26 -15.01
CA LYS A 174 20.54 1.39 -16.16
C LYS A 174 19.30 0.52 -16.33
N GLU A 175 18.76 0.52 -17.55
CA GLU A 175 17.77 -0.48 -17.92
C GLU A 175 18.35 -1.88 -17.71
N PRO A 176 17.53 -2.87 -17.33
CA PRO A 176 18.01 -4.24 -17.17
C PRO A 176 18.54 -4.74 -18.51
N LEU A 177 19.77 -5.24 -18.50
CA LEU A 177 20.37 -5.91 -19.64
C LEU A 177 19.71 -7.28 -19.83
N LYS A 178 19.86 -7.88 -21.01
CA LYS A 178 19.36 -9.24 -21.26
C LYS A 178 19.87 -10.24 -20.21
N ALA A 179 21.15 -10.15 -19.85
CA ALA A 179 21.74 -10.99 -18.81
C ALA A 179 21.09 -10.81 -17.43
N ASP A 180 20.64 -9.59 -17.09
CA ASP A 180 19.91 -9.34 -15.84
C ASP A 180 18.54 -10.03 -15.87
N ILE A 181 17.85 -9.99 -17.02
CA ILE A 181 16.58 -10.68 -17.22
C ILE A 181 16.76 -12.20 -17.18
N ASP A 182 17.78 -12.74 -17.84
CA ASP A 182 18.08 -14.18 -17.83
C ASP A 182 18.41 -14.68 -16.40
N ALA A 183 19.10 -13.85 -15.62
CA ALA A 183 19.36 -14.14 -14.21
C ALA A 183 18.07 -14.11 -13.36
N LEU A 184 17.16 -13.17 -13.62
CA LEU A 184 15.85 -13.11 -12.98
C LEU A 184 14.97 -14.31 -13.36
N ASP A 185 14.99 -14.73 -14.62
CA ASP A 185 14.31 -15.95 -15.09
C ASP A 185 14.82 -17.18 -14.36
N HIS A 186 16.14 -17.31 -14.26
CA HIS A 186 16.73 -18.39 -13.50
C HIS A 186 16.31 -18.34 -12.03
N ALA A 187 16.36 -17.17 -11.38
CA ALA A 187 15.93 -17.01 -9.99
C ALA A 187 14.44 -17.38 -9.80
N ALA A 188 13.56 -16.92 -10.68
CA ALA A 188 12.14 -17.26 -10.69
C ALA A 188 11.93 -18.77 -10.85
N TRP A 189 12.64 -19.41 -11.77
CA TRP A 189 12.61 -20.86 -11.96
C TRP A 189 13.06 -21.62 -10.71
N GLN A 190 14.15 -21.18 -10.06
CA GLN A 190 14.64 -21.83 -8.83
C GLN A 190 13.62 -21.80 -7.68
N VAL A 191 12.77 -20.77 -7.64
CA VAL A 191 11.63 -20.71 -6.71
C VAL A 191 10.51 -21.64 -7.18
N LEU A 192 10.05 -21.48 -8.42
CA LEU A 192 8.87 -22.19 -8.95
C LEU A 192 9.05 -23.71 -9.00
N LYS A 193 10.26 -24.22 -9.27
CA LYS A 193 10.53 -25.67 -9.29
C LYS A 193 10.27 -26.37 -7.95
N GLN A 194 10.15 -25.62 -6.85
CA GLN A 194 9.84 -26.13 -5.52
C GLN A 194 8.33 -26.29 -5.30
N ALA A 195 7.51 -25.66 -6.15
CA ALA A 195 6.06 -25.66 -6.03
C ALA A 195 5.51 -27.03 -6.44
N LYS A 196 4.91 -27.73 -5.49
CA LYS A 196 4.28 -29.04 -5.72
C LYS A 196 3.04 -29.22 -4.84
N PRO A 197 1.99 -29.89 -5.35
CA PRO A 197 0.87 -30.32 -4.53
C PRO A 197 1.32 -31.21 -3.36
N ASN A 198 0.67 -31.04 -2.21
CA ASN A 198 0.83 -31.91 -1.07
C ASN A 198 -0.54 -32.04 -0.35
N PRO A 199 -1.30 -33.13 -0.58
CA PRO A 199 -2.72 -33.21 -0.23
C PRO A 199 -3.05 -32.84 1.22
N LEU A 200 -2.27 -33.35 2.19
CA LEU A 200 -2.56 -33.12 3.60
C LEU A 200 -2.26 -31.65 4.03
N PRO A 201 -1.05 -31.10 3.81
CA PRO A 201 -0.80 -29.66 4.00
C PRO A 201 -1.74 -28.75 3.22
N ASP A 202 -2.09 -29.10 1.99
CA ASP A 202 -3.00 -28.32 1.15
C ASP A 202 -4.40 -28.25 1.78
N ALA A 203 -4.93 -29.37 2.28
CA ALA A 203 -6.22 -29.42 2.97
C ALA A 203 -6.21 -28.65 4.30
N VAL A 204 -5.16 -28.81 5.11
CA VAL A 204 -4.99 -28.07 6.37
C VAL A 204 -4.91 -26.57 6.10
N PHE A 205 -4.10 -26.17 5.12
CA PHE A 205 -3.98 -24.79 4.69
C PHE A 205 -5.32 -24.24 4.18
N TYR A 206 -6.07 -25.01 3.39
CA TYR A 206 -7.39 -24.62 2.89
C TYR A 206 -8.34 -24.23 4.03
N LEU A 207 -8.45 -25.10 5.05
CA LEU A 207 -9.32 -24.85 6.21
C LEU A 207 -8.87 -23.60 6.98
N ALA A 208 -7.56 -23.46 7.22
CA ALA A 208 -7.01 -22.29 7.89
C ALA A 208 -7.21 -21.00 7.07
N TRP A 209 -7.02 -21.06 5.76
CA TRP A 209 -7.23 -19.96 4.82
C TRP A 209 -8.70 -19.54 4.77
N MET A 210 -9.63 -20.49 4.68
CA MET A 210 -11.08 -20.23 4.76
C MET A 210 -11.45 -19.55 6.07
N LYS A 211 -10.98 -20.07 7.21
CA LYS A 211 -11.22 -19.49 8.53
C LYS A 211 -10.71 -18.05 8.59
N ARG A 212 -9.47 -17.79 8.12
CA ARG A 212 -8.88 -16.44 8.04
C ARG A 212 -9.74 -15.50 7.19
N ARG A 213 -10.24 -15.97 6.04
CA ARG A 213 -11.10 -15.19 5.14
C ARG A 213 -12.42 -14.81 5.80
N ILE A 214 -13.08 -15.75 6.48
CA ILE A 214 -14.34 -15.50 7.21
C ILE A 214 -14.10 -14.48 8.33
N VAL A 215 -13.06 -14.68 9.14
CA VAL A 215 -12.71 -13.76 10.24
C VAL A 215 -12.41 -12.36 9.72
N ARG A 216 -11.58 -12.22 8.67
CA ARG A 216 -11.27 -10.91 8.06
C ARG A 216 -12.52 -10.23 7.52
N LYS A 217 -13.42 -10.97 6.86
CA LYS A 217 -14.69 -10.43 6.37
C LYS A 217 -15.57 -9.94 7.53
N ALA A 218 -15.67 -10.71 8.62
CA ALA A 218 -16.44 -10.33 9.80
C ALA A 218 -15.87 -9.07 10.47
N ILE A 219 -14.55 -9.00 10.68
CA ILE A 219 -13.87 -7.81 11.22
C ILE A 219 -14.12 -6.59 10.33
N LYS A 220 -13.97 -6.73 9.02
CA LYS A 220 -14.21 -5.64 8.06
C LYS A 220 -15.65 -5.13 8.15
N MET A 221 -16.63 -6.02 8.17
CA MET A 221 -18.05 -5.65 8.33
C MET A 221 -18.32 -4.95 9.66
N ALA A 222 -17.77 -5.47 10.75
CA ALA A 222 -17.90 -4.85 12.06
C ALA A 222 -17.30 -3.45 12.11
N ARG A 223 -16.12 -3.23 11.50
CA ARG A 223 -15.48 -1.91 11.41
C ARG A 223 -16.31 -0.93 10.60
N ILE A 224 -16.84 -1.35 9.45
CA ILE A 224 -17.71 -0.49 8.62
C ILE A 224 -18.95 -0.08 9.42
N PHE A 225 -19.62 -1.03 10.08
CA PHE A 225 -20.79 -0.76 10.90
C PHE A 225 -20.49 0.20 12.07
N LEU A 226 -19.38 -0.03 12.77
CA LEU A 226 -18.91 0.86 13.84
C LEU A 226 -18.57 2.24 13.30
N TRP A 227 -17.95 2.34 12.12
CA TRP A 227 -17.64 3.61 11.48
C TRP A 227 -18.90 4.37 11.07
N ASP A 228 -19.89 3.72 10.46
CA ASP A 228 -21.13 4.34 10.03
C ASP A 228 -21.91 4.94 11.22
N THR A 229 -21.86 4.29 12.38
CA THR A 229 -22.49 4.79 13.61
C THR A 229 -21.64 5.87 14.29
N GLN A 230 -20.33 5.66 14.44
CA GLN A 230 -19.44 6.58 15.13
C GLN A 230 -19.16 7.86 14.35
N ARG A 231 -19.10 7.82 13.02
CA ARG A 231 -18.77 9.02 12.22
C ARG A 231 -19.80 10.11 12.41
N ILE A 232 -21.08 9.76 12.61
CA ILE A 232 -22.17 10.71 12.85
C ILE A 232 -22.03 11.29 14.26
N LEU A 233 -21.84 10.42 15.26
CA LEU A 233 -21.76 10.78 16.68
C LEU A 233 -20.48 11.57 17.04
N LEU A 234 -19.36 11.24 16.39
CA LEU A 234 -18.02 11.77 16.66
C LEU A 234 -17.52 12.68 15.54
N LYS A 235 -18.39 13.09 14.60
CA LYS A 235 -18.09 13.89 13.41
C LYS A 235 -17.13 15.04 13.73
N GLU A 236 -17.53 15.90 14.66
CA GLU A 236 -16.79 17.11 15.00
C GLU A 236 -15.43 16.79 15.65
N LYS A 237 -15.35 15.77 16.51
CA LYS A 237 -14.06 15.35 17.12
C LYS A 237 -13.11 14.76 16.10
N ILE A 238 -13.62 13.97 15.15
CA ILE A 238 -12.83 13.42 14.05
C ILE A 238 -12.27 14.58 13.23
N ILE A 239 -13.12 15.52 12.83
CA ILE A 239 -12.72 16.65 12.00
C ILE A 239 -11.72 17.54 12.74
N GLU A 240 -11.94 17.86 14.01
CA GLU A 240 -11.00 18.61 14.84
C GLU A 240 -9.62 17.93 14.88
N ARG A 241 -9.59 16.62 15.12
CA ARG A 241 -8.35 15.83 15.09
C ARG A 241 -7.67 15.89 13.72
N MET A 242 -8.44 15.76 12.63
CA MET A 242 -7.90 15.85 11.27
C MET A 242 -7.34 17.24 10.98
N MET A 243 -8.06 18.31 11.33
CA MET A 243 -7.61 19.71 11.19
C MET A 243 -6.29 19.97 11.93
N GLY A 244 -6.06 19.30 13.07
CA GLY A 244 -4.79 19.35 13.79
C GLY A 244 -3.60 18.74 13.03
N LEU A 245 -3.86 17.81 12.10
CA LEU A 245 -2.84 17.06 11.36
C LEU A 245 -2.58 17.62 9.96
N VAL A 246 -3.59 18.23 9.34
CA VAL A 246 -3.51 18.63 7.93
C VAL A 246 -2.89 20.01 7.71
N VAL A 247 -2.33 20.20 6.52
CA VAL A 247 -1.90 21.50 5.98
C VAL A 247 -2.49 21.70 4.59
N CYS A 248 -2.49 22.93 4.10
CA CYS A 248 -2.90 23.22 2.73
C CYS A 248 -2.00 22.46 1.73
N PRO A 249 -2.55 21.62 0.84
CA PRO A 249 -1.75 20.88 -0.15
C PRO A 249 -1.06 21.79 -1.19
N ILE A 250 -1.47 23.04 -1.32
CA ILE A 250 -0.94 23.98 -2.32
C ILE A 250 0.19 24.83 -1.74
N CYS A 251 -0.03 25.44 -0.57
CA CYS A 251 0.89 26.45 -0.01
C CYS A 251 1.48 26.08 1.35
N THR A 252 1.25 24.84 1.79
CA THR A 252 1.73 24.21 3.04
C THR A 252 1.36 24.93 4.35
N SER A 253 0.50 25.95 4.27
CA SER A 253 -0.01 26.68 5.43
C SER A 253 -0.89 25.79 6.30
N ASP A 254 -0.72 25.90 7.61
CA ASP A 254 -1.58 25.31 8.63
C ASP A 254 -2.81 26.19 8.97
N LYS A 255 -2.91 27.39 8.37
CA LYS A 255 -4.04 28.31 8.51
C LYS A 255 -5.26 27.83 7.71
N LEU A 256 -5.79 26.68 8.09
CA LEU A 256 -7.01 26.10 7.54
C LEU A 256 -8.20 26.43 8.44
N VAL A 257 -9.31 26.85 7.85
CA VAL A 257 -10.56 27.15 8.56
C VAL A 257 -11.67 26.36 7.92
N ARG A 258 -12.48 25.66 8.74
CA ARG A 258 -13.66 24.94 8.27
C ARG A 258 -14.89 25.84 8.36
N SER A 259 -15.72 25.78 7.32
CA SER A 259 -17.06 26.36 7.28
C SER A 259 -18.00 25.36 6.63
N GLY A 260 -18.86 24.71 7.43
CA GLY A 260 -19.70 23.60 6.97
C GLY A 260 -18.87 22.43 6.44
N ASP A 261 -19.12 22.04 5.20
CA ASP A 261 -18.43 20.94 4.51
C ASP A 261 -17.27 21.41 3.62
N THR A 262 -16.73 22.60 3.89
CA THR A 262 -15.57 23.15 3.17
C THR A 262 -14.47 23.52 4.15
N ILE A 263 -13.23 23.12 3.86
CA ILE A 263 -12.01 23.58 4.52
C ILE A 263 -11.31 24.58 3.60
N SER A 264 -11.13 25.81 4.05
CA SER A 264 -10.48 26.88 3.28
C SER A 264 -9.14 27.25 3.85
N CYS A 265 -8.12 27.42 2.99
CA CYS A 265 -6.83 27.95 3.40
C CYS A 265 -6.86 29.49 3.42
N LYS A 266 -6.52 30.10 4.55
CA LYS A 266 -6.46 31.58 4.69
C LYS A 266 -5.22 32.23 4.09
N LYS A 267 -4.31 31.45 3.50
CA LYS A 267 -3.07 31.96 2.86
C LYS A 267 -3.18 32.00 1.34
N CYS A 268 -3.83 31.02 0.71
CA CYS A 268 -3.98 30.93 -0.74
C CYS A 268 -5.45 30.89 -1.20
N ASP A 269 -6.39 31.11 -0.28
CA ASP A 269 -7.84 31.19 -0.49
C ASP A 269 -8.49 29.99 -1.19
N THR A 270 -7.77 28.86 -1.26
CA THR A 270 -8.30 27.63 -1.86
C THR A 270 -9.21 26.90 -0.88
N GLY A 271 -10.37 26.46 -1.36
CA GLY A 271 -11.31 25.59 -0.64
C GLY A 271 -11.16 24.12 -1.03
N PHE A 272 -11.31 23.24 -0.04
CA PHE A 272 -11.27 21.79 -0.17
C PHE A 272 -12.56 21.19 0.41
N PRO A 273 -13.28 20.34 -0.34
CA PRO A 273 -14.53 19.76 0.13
C PRO A 273 -14.30 18.66 1.17
N VAL A 274 -15.20 18.58 2.14
CA VAL A 274 -15.34 17.47 3.09
C VAL A 274 -16.55 16.64 2.66
N VAL A 275 -16.31 15.37 2.29
CA VAL A 275 -17.36 14.51 1.71
C VAL A 275 -17.72 13.39 2.67
N GLY A 276 -19.02 13.09 2.78
CA GLY A 276 -19.51 11.93 3.54
C GLY A 276 -19.38 12.11 5.06
N ALA A 277 -19.47 13.36 5.52
CA ALA A 277 -19.34 13.76 6.89
C ALA A 277 -20.62 13.48 7.69
#